data_AF-A0A4S0N2L7-F1
#
_entry.id   AF-A0A4S0N2L7-F1
#
_cell.length_a   1.000
_cell.length_b   1.000
_cell.length_c   1.000
_cell.angle_alpha   90.00
_cell.angle_beta   90.00
_cell.angle_gamma   90.00
#
_symmetry.space_group_name_H-M   'P 1'
#
loop_
_entity.id
_entity.type
_entity.pdbx_description
1 polymer ?
#
loop_
_entity_poly.entity_id
_entity_poly.type
_entity_poly.pdbx_seq_one_letter_code
_entity_poly.pdbx_strand_id
1 'polypeptide(L)'
;MAGLTELAYAAPVEKAKIPALFIFSDSDKVVRPDRTREIDGRWGGAHELVPVDDTGDPDDHVIAGDVLSPQTTRFLTERIVVWVKALMQQQSGQ
;
A
#
# COMPACT_ATOMS: atom_id res chain seq x y z
N MET A 1 16.03 13.34 -9.91
CA MET A 1 15.11 12.49 -9.13
C MET A 1 14.19 13.29 -8.22
N ALA A 2 14.68 14.19 -7.35
CA ALA A 2 13.85 14.98 -6.44
C ALA A 2 12.66 15.72 -7.12
N GLY A 3 12.88 16.38 -8.26
CA GLY A 3 11.78 17.06 -8.95
C GLY A 3 10.67 16.14 -9.45
N LEU A 4 11.01 14.90 -9.86
CA LEU A 4 10.02 13.91 -10.28
C LEU A 4 9.21 13.38 -9.09
N THR A 5 9.85 13.11 -7.95
CA THR A 5 9.16 12.64 -6.75
C THR A 5 8.23 13.71 -6.18
N GLU A 6 8.61 14.99 -6.26
CA GLU A 6 7.73 16.10 -5.86
C GLU A 6 6.52 16.23 -6.80
N LEU A 7 6.68 16.07 -8.12
CA LEU A 7 5.56 16.05 -9.05
C LEU A 7 4.63 14.85 -8.83
N ALA A 8 5.18 13.66 -8.54
CA ALA A 8 4.38 12.49 -8.22
C ALA A 8 3.58 12.68 -6.92
N TYR A 9 4.18 13.31 -5.91
CA TYR A 9 3.51 13.63 -4.66
C TYR A 9 2.36 14.64 -4.83
N ALA A 10 2.57 15.65 -5.68
CA ALA A 10 1.59 16.67 -5.99
C ALA A 10 0.53 16.23 -7.02
N ALA A 11 0.60 14.99 -7.53
CA ALA A 11 -0.37 14.49 -8.49
C ALA A 11 -1.80 14.55 -7.90
N PRO A 12 -2.82 14.77 -8.76
CA PRO A 12 -4.22 14.87 -8.32
C PRO A 12 -4.82 13.49 -8.03
N VAL A 13 -4.25 12.81 -7.02
CA VAL A 13 -4.65 11.46 -6.60
C VAL A 13 -6.10 11.40 -6.10
N GLU A 14 -6.65 12.53 -5.67
CA GLU A 14 -8.07 12.70 -5.35
C GLU A 14 -9.00 12.53 -6.55
N LYS A 15 -8.48 12.53 -7.78
CA LYS A 15 -9.25 12.22 -8.99
C LYS A 15 -9.16 10.74 -9.40
N ALA A 16 -8.37 9.93 -8.70
CA ALA A 16 -8.30 8.51 -8.94
C ALA A 16 -9.67 7.87 -8.69
N LYS A 17 -10.11 7.00 -9.60
CA LYS A 17 -11.37 6.24 -9.46
C LYS A 17 -11.15 4.75 -9.20
N ILE A 18 -9.90 4.31 -9.33
CA ILE A 18 -9.51 2.92 -9.20
C ILE A 18 -9.35 2.63 -7.70
N PRO A 19 -9.91 1.51 -7.18
CA PRO A 19 -9.67 1.10 -5.81
C PRO A 19 -8.18 0.87 -5.54
N ALA A 20 -7.72 1.22 -4.34
CA ALA A 20 -6.32 1.06 -3.95
C ALA A 20 -6.19 0.34 -2.60
N LEU A 21 -5.15 -0.47 -2.47
CA LEU A 21 -4.76 -1.10 -1.21
C LEU A 21 -3.34 -0.63 -0.89
N PHE A 22 -3.20 0.17 0.17
CA PHE A 22 -1.92 0.71 0.62
C PHE A 22 -1.35 -0.21 1.69
N ILE A 23 -0.25 -0.90 1.37
CA ILE A 23 0.45 -1.79 2.31
C ILE A 23 1.88 -1.28 2.45
N PHE A 24 2.29 -0.89 3.67
CA PHE A 24 3.62 -0.36 3.96
C PHE A 24 3.95 -0.51 5.44
N SER A 25 5.21 -0.31 5.83
CA SER A 25 5.62 -0.24 7.24
C SER A 25 5.73 1.21 7.72
N ASP A 26 5.27 1.49 8.94
CA ASP A 26 5.52 2.78 9.59
C ASP A 26 7.01 2.98 9.97
N SER A 27 7.80 1.90 9.95
CA SER A 27 9.23 1.91 10.23
C SER A 27 10.11 1.95 8.97
N ASP A 28 9.51 2.01 7.77
CA ASP A 28 10.23 2.01 6.48
C ASP A 28 11.23 3.17 6.40
N LYS A 29 12.49 2.83 6.10
CA LYS A 29 13.62 3.79 6.03
C LYS A 29 13.92 4.28 4.62
N VAL A 30 13.26 3.72 3.60
CA VAL A 30 13.49 3.98 2.18
C VAL A 30 12.42 4.93 1.64
N VAL A 31 11.14 4.67 1.93
CA VAL A 31 10.05 5.60 1.61
C VAL A 31 9.63 6.38 2.84
N ARG A 32 8.75 7.38 2.66
CA ARG A 32 8.25 8.24 3.74
C ARG A 32 6.84 7.79 4.14
N PRO A 33 6.67 7.03 5.25
CA PRO A 33 5.38 6.47 5.64
C PRO A 33 4.32 7.54 5.89
N ASP A 34 4.74 8.69 6.44
CA ASP A 34 3.91 9.87 6.63
C ASP A 34 3.31 10.37 5.31
N ARG A 35 4.13 10.46 4.25
CA ARG A 35 3.65 10.85 2.91
C ARG A 35 2.73 9.79 2.30
N THR A 36 2.98 8.50 2.54
CA THR A 36 2.07 7.43 2.09
C THR A 36 0.69 7.56 2.74
N ARG A 37 0.62 7.86 4.04
CA ARG A 37 -0.63 8.13 4.76
C ARG A 37 -1.37 9.35 4.21
N GLU A 38 -0.64 10.41 3.88
CA GLU A 38 -1.22 11.59 3.23
C GLU A 38 -1.83 11.26 1.85
N ILE A 39 -1.18 10.41 1.06
CA ILE A 39 -1.70 9.98 -0.25
C ILE A 39 -2.93 9.09 -0.12
N ASP A 40 -2.92 8.12 0.79
CA ASP A 40 -4.09 7.29 1.09
C ASP A 40 -5.31 8.14 1.46
N GLY A 41 -5.15 9.07 2.42
CA GLY A 41 -6.24 9.96 2.85
C GLY A 41 -6.74 10.92 1.76
N ARG A 42 -5.96 11.16 0.71
CA ARG A 42 -6.36 11.96 -0.46
C ARG A 42 -6.94 11.12 -1.59
N TRP A 43 -6.84 9.79 -1.54
CA TRP A 43 -7.18 8.94 -2.68
C TRP A 43 -8.67 9.03 -3.04
N GLY A 44 -8.99 9.30 -4.30
CA GLY A 44 -10.38 9.56 -4.73
C GLY A 44 -11.27 8.31 -4.83
N GLY A 45 -10.66 7.13 -4.98
CA GLY A 45 -11.36 5.85 -5.05
C GLY A 45 -11.51 5.19 -3.68
N ALA A 46 -12.26 4.08 -3.64
CA ALA A 46 -12.28 3.23 -2.45
C ALA A 46 -10.86 2.78 -2.12
N HIS A 47 -10.42 3.02 -0.89
CA HIS A 47 -9.08 2.70 -0.46
C HIS A 47 -9.07 2.06 0.92
N GLU A 48 -8.01 1.31 1.19
CA GLU A 48 -7.76 0.73 2.50
C GLU A 48 -6.26 0.75 2.79
N LEU A 49 -5.94 1.00 4.06
CA LEU A 49 -4.58 1.07 4.56
C LEU A 49 -4.29 -0.13 5.48
N VAL A 50 -3.21 -0.83 5.20
CA VAL A 50 -2.72 -1.98 5.97
C VAL A 50 -1.27 -1.70 6.39
N PRO A 51 -1.04 -1.21 7.62
CA PRO A 51 0.31 -1.08 8.12
C PRO A 51 0.87 -2.48 8.43
N VAL A 52 2.17 -2.65 8.20
CA VAL A 52 2.89 -3.91 8.44
C VAL A 52 4.07 -3.64 9.36
N ASP A 53 4.06 -4.34 10.49
CA ASP A 53 5.15 -4.36 11.45
C ASP A 53 5.93 -5.68 11.32
N ASP A 54 7.11 -5.72 11.95
CA ASP A 54 7.95 -6.90 12.04
C ASP A 54 8.12 -7.57 10.66
N THR A 55 8.60 -6.82 9.68
CA THR A 55 8.78 -7.35 8.32
C THR A 55 9.85 -8.44 8.28
N GLY A 56 10.92 -8.27 9.06
CA GLY A 56 12.14 -9.06 9.00
C GLY A 56 13.25 -8.38 8.18
N ASP A 57 12.88 -7.37 7.38
CA ASP A 57 13.80 -6.50 6.68
C ASP A 57 14.37 -5.43 7.63
N PRO A 58 15.71 -5.30 7.77
CA PRO A 58 16.32 -4.26 8.60
C PRO A 58 15.91 -2.82 8.26
N ASP A 59 15.47 -2.58 7.01
CA ASP A 59 15.00 -1.27 6.55
C ASP A 59 13.47 -1.15 6.52
N ASP A 60 12.75 -2.22 6.89
CA ASP A 60 11.29 -2.32 6.90
C ASP A 60 10.61 -1.92 5.56
N HIS A 61 11.34 -2.07 4.45
CA HIS A 61 10.89 -1.63 3.12
C HIS A 61 10.35 -2.78 2.28
N VAL A 62 11.05 -3.91 2.26
CA VAL A 62 10.62 -5.11 1.54
C VAL A 62 9.67 -5.89 2.43
N ILE A 63 8.38 -5.53 2.42
CA ILE A 63 7.37 -6.06 3.35
C ILE A 63 6.92 -7.50 3.08
N ALA A 64 7.33 -8.13 1.97
CA ALA A 64 7.00 -9.51 1.62
C ALA A 64 8.09 -10.11 0.72
N GLY A 65 8.27 -11.42 0.80
CA GLY A 65 9.20 -12.21 -0.01
C GLY A 65 10.05 -13.15 0.84
N ASP A 66 10.42 -14.31 0.26
CA ASP A 66 11.09 -15.40 0.98
C ASP A 66 12.45 -15.02 1.60
N VAL A 67 13.12 -14.00 1.04
CA VAL A 67 14.49 -13.61 1.44
C VAL A 67 14.49 -12.68 2.65
N LEU A 68 13.75 -11.57 2.58
CA LEU A 68 13.79 -10.52 3.61
C LEU A 68 12.60 -10.59 4.57
N SER A 69 11.43 -11.00 4.09
CA SER A 69 10.19 -10.95 4.87
C SER A 69 9.33 -12.22 4.73
N PRO A 70 9.89 -13.42 4.98
CA PRO A 70 9.13 -14.66 4.88
C PRO A 70 7.98 -14.72 5.89
N GLN A 71 8.10 -14.04 7.04
CA GLN A 71 7.12 -14.06 8.12
C GLN A 71 5.82 -13.31 7.81
N THR A 72 5.89 -12.25 7.00
CA THR A 72 4.71 -11.46 6.59
C THR A 72 4.11 -11.95 5.26
N THR A 73 4.87 -12.70 4.46
CA THR A 73 4.51 -13.09 3.08
C THR A 73 3.16 -13.80 2.99
N ARG A 74 2.91 -14.82 3.83
CA ARG A 74 1.65 -15.58 3.80
C ARG A 74 0.47 -14.69 4.17
N PHE A 75 0.60 -13.94 5.26
CA PHE A 75 -0.43 -13.04 5.75
C PHE A 75 -0.82 -12.00 4.69
N LEU A 76 0.17 -11.34 4.08
CA LEU A 76 -0.09 -10.32 3.06
C LEU A 76 -0.70 -10.92 1.79
N THR A 77 -0.28 -12.12 1.41
CA THR A 77 -0.91 -12.85 0.28
C THR A 77 -2.39 -13.08 0.53
N GLU A 78 -2.75 -13.63 1.70
CA GLU A 78 -4.15 -13.86 2.07
C GLU A 78 -4.94 -12.55 2.10
N ARG A 79 -4.35 -11.50 2.67
CA ARG A 79 -4.96 -10.17 2.76
C ARG A 79 -5.26 -9.54 1.39
N ILE A 80 -4.34 -9.66 0.43
CA ILE A 80 -4.52 -9.19 -0.95
C ILE A 80 -5.60 -10.01 -1.65
N VAL A 81 -5.58 -11.34 -1.53
CA VAL A 81 -6.58 -12.22 -2.16
C VAL A 81 -7.99 -11.92 -1.66
N VAL A 82 -8.17 -11.72 -0.35
CA VAL A 82 -9.47 -11.35 0.24
C VAL A 82 -9.95 -10.01 -0.31
N TRP A 83 -9.07 -9.01 -0.39
CA TRP A 83 -9.42 -7.68 -0.92
C TRP A 83 -9.87 -7.74 -2.38
N VAL A 84 -9.11 -8.44 -3.24
CA VAL A 84 -9.47 -8.59 -4.66
C VAL A 84 -10.82 -9.29 -4.82
N LYS A 85 -11.08 -10.36 -4.06
CA LYS A 85 -12.38 -11.04 -4.09
C LYS A 85 -13.53 -10.12 -3.70
N ALA A 86 -13.34 -9.30 -2.67
CA ALA A 86 -14.34 -8.32 -2.23
C ALA A 86 -14.64 -7.28 -3.34
N LEU A 87 -13.61 -6.78 -4.01
CA LEU A 87 -13.78 -5.84 -5.14
C LEU A 87 -14.57 -6.47 -6.30
N MET A 88 -14.27 -7.72 -6.65
CA MET A 88 -14.97 -8.42 -7.73
C MET A 88 -16.46 -8.64 -7.40
N GLN A 89 -16.78 -8.92 -6.13
CA GLN A 89 -18.16 -9.08 -5.66
C GLN A 89 -18.92 -7.75 -5.71
N GLN A 90 -18.29 -6.65 -5.31
CA GLN A 90 -18.89 -5.31 -5.41
C GLN A 90 -19.20 -4.92 -6.86
N GLN A 91 -18.32 -5.28 -7.81
CA GLN A 91 -18.55 -5.03 -9.23
C GLN A 91 -19.65 -5.91 -9.84
N SER A 92 -19.84 -7.12 -9.32
CA SER A 92 -20.87 -8.05 -9.83
C SER A 92 -22.28 -7.72 -9.33
N GLY A 93 -22.39 -6.87 -8.31
CA GLY A 93 -23.65 -6.37 -7.75
C GLY A 93 -24.07 -4.99 -8.27
N GLN A 94 -23.28 -4.39 -9.17
CA GLN A 94 -23.58 -3.17 -9.93
C GLN A 94 -24.01 -3.53 -11.36
#